data_AF-A0A9P7P2G4-F1
#
_entry.id   AF-A0A9P7P2G4-F1
#
_cell.length_a   1.000
_cell.length_b   1.000
_cell.length_c   1.000
_cell.angle_alpha   90.00
_cell.angle_beta   90.00
_cell.angle_gamma   90.00
#
_symmetry.space_group_name_H-M   'P 1'
#
loop_
_entity.id
_entity.type
_entity.pdbx_description
1 polymer ?
#
loop_
_entity_poly.entity_id
_entity_poly.type
_entity_poly.pdbx_seq_one_letter_code
_entity_poly.pdbx_strand_id
1 'polypeptide(L)'
;MPVPADGNCTHTLAHLDPYQRGETPPCDASKPQTCQVGDLSGKYGHVTQDPFRAEYVDPYSSLEEGTPGFFGNRSIVFHFADKKRITCANFAKVEACSH
;
A
#
# COMPACT_ATOMS: atom_id res chain seq x y z
N MET A 1 -8.35 -3.41 2.61
CA MET A 1 -9.65 -2.87 3.08
C MET A 1 -9.40 -1.58 3.84
N PRO A 2 -10.39 -0.67 4.01
CA PRO A 2 -10.21 0.47 4.90
C PRO A 2 -10.03 -0.01 6.36
N VAL A 3 -9.32 0.78 7.16
CA VAL A 3 -9.23 0.62 8.61
C VAL A 3 -10.63 0.82 9.20
N PRO A 4 -11.16 -0.15 9.97
CA PRO A 4 -12.44 0.00 10.68
C PRO A 4 -12.40 1.09 11.76
N ALA A 5 -13.58 1.45 12.28
CA ALA A 5 -13.75 2.49 13.29
C ALA A 5 -13.01 2.23 14.61
N ASP A 6 -12.72 0.98 14.95
CA ASP A 6 -11.94 0.59 16.12
C ASP A 6 -10.42 0.73 15.94
N GLY A 7 -9.97 1.16 14.75
CA GLY A 7 -8.56 1.36 14.43
C GLY A 7 -7.75 0.07 14.28
N ASN A 8 -8.38 -1.10 14.32
CA ASN A 8 -7.66 -2.37 14.33
C ASN A 8 -7.09 -2.69 12.93
N CYS A 9 -5.78 -2.53 12.80
CA CYS A 9 -5.07 -2.77 11.55
C CYS A 9 -5.21 -4.20 11.02
N THR A 10 -5.55 -5.20 11.84
CA THR A 10 -5.74 -6.59 11.38
C THR A 10 -6.91 -6.71 10.40
N HIS A 11 -7.93 -5.85 10.53
CA HIS A 11 -9.10 -5.85 9.67
C HIS A 11 -8.89 -5.15 8.32
N THR A 12 -7.70 -4.60 8.06
CA THR A 12 -7.36 -4.12 6.71
C THR A 12 -7.11 -5.27 5.72
N LEU A 13 -7.01 -6.52 6.23
CA LEU A 13 -6.83 -7.77 5.49
C LEU A 13 -5.48 -7.84 4.75
N ALA A 14 -5.42 -8.53 3.62
CA ALA A 14 -4.22 -8.68 2.78
C ALA A 14 -3.91 -7.40 1.97
N HIS A 15 -2.73 -7.37 1.34
CA HIS A 15 -2.37 -6.31 0.41
C HIS A 15 -3.38 -6.20 -0.76
N LEU A 16 -3.38 -5.05 -1.44
CA LEU A 16 -4.13 -4.89 -2.69
C LEU A 16 -3.49 -5.75 -3.78
N ASP A 17 -4.12 -6.88 -4.09
CA ASP A 17 -3.63 -7.87 -5.03
C ASP A 17 -4.73 -8.33 -6.01
N PRO A 18 -5.16 -7.45 -6.93
CA PRO A 18 -6.24 -7.77 -7.87
C PRO A 18 -5.86 -8.88 -8.86
N TYR A 19 -4.57 -9.16 -9.04
CA TYR A 19 -4.05 -10.16 -9.98
C TYR A 19 -3.65 -11.47 -9.31
N GLN A 20 -3.93 -11.62 -8.01
CA GLN A 20 -3.69 -12.84 -7.23
C GLN A 20 -2.23 -13.31 -7.32
N ARG A 21 -1.30 -12.36 -7.31
CA ARG A 21 0.14 -12.60 -7.39
C ARG A 21 0.64 -13.36 -6.16
N GLY A 22 0.08 -13.06 -4.98
CA GLY A 22 0.47 -13.65 -3.70
C GLY A 22 1.77 -13.09 -3.11
N GLU A 23 2.15 -13.60 -1.94
CA GLU A 23 3.32 -13.12 -1.18
C GLU A 23 4.63 -13.85 -1.53
N THR A 24 4.54 -15.07 -2.06
CA THR A 24 5.69 -15.96 -2.29
C THR A 24 5.83 -16.28 -3.78
N PRO A 25 7.03 -16.10 -4.38
CA PRO A 25 8.25 -15.53 -3.79
C PRO A 25 8.06 -14.05 -3.41
N PRO A 26 8.90 -13.42 -2.57
CA PRO A 26 8.82 -11.98 -2.30
C PRO A 26 8.83 -11.13 -3.58
N CYS A 27 8.34 -9.89 -3.50
CA CYS A 27 8.44 -8.95 -4.61
C CYS A 27 9.89 -8.77 -5.05
N ASP A 28 10.13 -8.80 -6.36
CA ASP A 28 11.42 -8.50 -6.98
C ASP A 28 11.39 -7.04 -7.43
N ALA A 29 12.11 -6.18 -6.71
CA ALA A 29 12.18 -4.74 -7.00
C ALA A 29 12.72 -4.43 -8.41
N SER A 30 13.45 -5.35 -9.06
CA SER A 30 13.90 -5.18 -10.45
C SER A 30 12.78 -5.42 -11.47
N LYS A 31 11.65 -5.99 -11.03
CA LYS A 31 10.47 -6.31 -11.85
C LYS A 31 9.18 -5.89 -11.13
N PRO A 32 9.01 -4.59 -10.79
CA PRO A 32 7.90 -4.12 -9.97
C PRO A 32 6.51 -4.39 -10.59
N GLN A 33 6.44 -4.55 -11.91
CA GLN A 33 5.23 -4.96 -12.65
C GLN A 33 4.73 -6.37 -12.30
N THR A 34 5.54 -7.16 -11.61
CA THR A 34 5.20 -8.53 -11.18
C THR A 34 4.85 -8.62 -9.69
N CYS A 35 4.83 -7.48 -8.98
CA CYS A 35 4.51 -7.43 -7.57
C CYS A 35 3.02 -7.16 -7.35
N GLN A 36 2.54 -7.39 -6.13
CA GLN A 36 1.18 -6.97 -5.76
C GLN A 36 1.08 -5.45 -5.91
N VAL A 37 -0.07 -4.96 -6.35
CA VAL A 37 -0.27 -3.52 -6.56
C VAL A 37 0.00 -2.74 -5.26
N GLY A 38 -0.45 -3.27 -4.13
CA GLY A 38 -0.26 -2.66 -2.81
C GLY A 38 1.10 -2.87 -2.15
N ASP A 39 2.02 -3.66 -2.72
CA ASP A 39 3.34 -3.93 -2.11
C ASP A 39 4.35 -2.82 -2.46
N LEU A 40 4.19 -1.67 -1.81
CA LEU A 40 5.07 -0.52 -2.03
C LEU A 40 6.49 -0.78 -1.52
N SER A 41 6.64 -1.45 -0.38
CA SER A 41 7.96 -1.67 0.22
C SER A 41 8.80 -2.69 -0.55
N GLY A 42 8.17 -3.70 -1.15
CA GLY A 42 8.84 -4.64 -2.05
C GLY A 42 9.28 -3.97 -3.35
N LYS A 43 8.51 -2.99 -3.86
CA LYS A 43 8.85 -2.25 -5.09
C LYS A 43 9.91 -1.16 -4.87
N TYR A 44 9.81 -0.40 -3.78
CA TYR A 44 10.54 0.87 -3.60
C TYR A 44 11.45 0.91 -2.37
N GLY A 45 11.51 -0.18 -1.59
CA GLY A 45 12.35 -0.30 -0.41
C GLY A 45 11.60 -0.11 0.91
N HIS A 46 12.20 -0.62 1.98
CA HIS A 46 11.64 -0.56 3.34
C HIS A 46 11.96 0.77 4.04
N VAL A 47 11.18 1.09 5.06
CA VAL A 47 11.49 2.17 6.00
C VAL A 47 12.62 1.72 6.93
N THR A 48 13.75 2.44 6.91
CA THR A 48 14.97 2.07 7.66
C THR A 48 15.52 3.19 8.54
N GLN A 49 14.88 4.36 8.57
CA GLN A 49 15.34 5.54 9.31
C GLN A 49 14.15 6.33 9.89
N ASP A 50 14.42 7.19 10.86
CA ASP A 50 13.48 8.13 11.45
C ASP A 50 14.18 9.50 11.61
N PRO A 51 13.72 10.57 10.94
CA PRO A 51 12.55 10.64 10.07
C PRO A 51 12.75 9.92 8.73
N PHE A 52 11.67 9.31 8.22
CA PHE A 52 11.64 8.72 6.88
C PHE A 52 10.92 9.63 5.88
N ARG A 53 11.53 9.83 4.71
CA ARG A 53 10.89 10.47 3.56
C ARG A 53 11.31 9.75 2.28
N ALA A 54 10.34 9.44 1.43
CA ALA A 54 10.56 8.87 0.11
C ALA A 54 9.56 9.45 -0.89
N GLU A 55 9.97 9.53 -2.14
CA GLU A 55 9.16 9.98 -3.27
C GLU A 55 9.48 9.09 -4.47
N TYR A 56 8.44 8.55 -5.10
CA TYR A 56 8.56 7.67 -6.26
C TYR A 56 7.27 7.70 -7.08
N VAL A 57 7.38 7.30 -8.34
CA VAL A 57 6.23 7.10 -9.23
C VAL A 57 5.85 5.62 -9.20
N ASP A 58 4.59 5.35 -8.84
CA ASP A 58 4.02 4.01 -8.86
C ASP A 58 2.97 3.90 -9.99
N PRO A 59 3.31 3.27 -11.14
CA PRO A 59 2.41 3.18 -12.28
C PRO A 59 1.34 2.07 -12.14
N TYR A 60 1.24 1.43 -10.96
CA TYR A 60 0.40 0.26 -10.73
C TYR A 60 -0.83 0.58 -9.86
N SER A 61 -0.67 1.48 -8.89
CA SER A 61 -1.78 2.06 -8.14
C SER A 61 -2.55 3.06 -9.01
N SER A 62 -3.83 3.20 -8.71
CA SER A 62 -4.74 4.06 -9.48
C SER A 62 -5.62 4.89 -8.57
N LEU A 63 -5.90 6.12 -9.01
CA LEU A 63 -6.90 7.01 -8.43
C LEU A 63 -8.27 6.87 -9.12
N GLU A 64 -8.34 6.15 -10.24
CA GLU A 64 -9.57 5.95 -10.99
C GLU A 64 -10.43 4.85 -10.35
N GLU A 65 -11.60 5.25 -9.85
CA GLU A 65 -12.59 4.35 -9.26
C GLU A 65 -13.00 3.25 -10.25
N GLY A 66 -13.04 2.01 -9.79
CA GLY A 66 -13.41 0.84 -10.61
C GLY A 66 -12.23 0.13 -11.29
N THR A 67 -11.04 0.73 -11.30
CA THR A 67 -9.85 0.06 -11.82
C THR A 67 -9.28 -0.96 -10.82
N PRO A 68 -8.60 -2.03 -11.28
CA PRO A 68 -7.99 -3.03 -10.39
C PRO A 68 -7.01 -2.43 -9.36
N GLY A 69 -6.28 -1.37 -9.75
CA GLY A 69 -5.32 -0.68 -8.90
C GLY A 69 -5.91 0.41 -8.00
N PHE A 70 -7.24 0.59 -8.00
CA PHE A 70 -7.88 1.66 -7.22
C PHE A 70 -7.63 1.49 -5.72
N PHE A 71 -6.95 2.47 -5.12
CA PHE A 71 -6.60 2.45 -3.70
C PHE A 71 -7.40 3.44 -2.83
N GLY A 72 -8.23 4.30 -3.43
CA GLY A 72 -8.91 5.38 -2.71
C GLY A 72 -9.90 4.93 -1.62
N ASN A 73 -10.32 3.66 -1.63
CA ASN A 73 -11.15 3.02 -0.59
C ASN A 73 -10.37 1.92 0.16
N ARG A 74 -9.07 2.11 0.36
CA ARG A 74 -8.16 1.19 1.05
C ARG A 74 -7.45 1.91 2.18
N SER A 75 -6.50 1.20 2.78
CA SER A 75 -5.63 1.69 3.83
C SER A 75 -4.16 1.46 3.47
N ILE A 76 -3.27 2.23 4.07
CA ILE A 76 -1.84 1.92 4.16
C ILE A 76 -1.54 1.29 5.54
N VAL A 77 -0.62 0.33 5.59
CA VAL A 77 -0.22 -0.35 6.83
C VAL A 77 1.30 -0.39 6.91
N PHE A 78 1.85 -0.03 8.06
CA PHE A 78 3.26 -0.20 8.37
C PHE A 78 3.45 -1.46 9.21
N HIS A 79 4.50 -2.21 8.90
CA HIS A 79 4.83 -3.46 9.58
C HIS A 79 6.23 -3.40 10.19
N PHE A 80 6.41 -4.11 11.29
CA PHE A 80 7.75 -4.50 11.74
C PHE A 80 8.32 -5.53 10.75
N ALA A 81 9.63 -5.77 10.82
CA ALA A 81 10.30 -6.75 9.96
C ALA A 81 9.75 -8.18 10.13
N ASP A 82 9.15 -8.49 11.28
CA ASP A 82 8.45 -9.76 11.57
C ASP A 82 7.00 -9.82 11.03
N LYS A 83 6.61 -8.83 10.19
CA LYS A 83 5.29 -8.66 9.58
C LYS A 83 4.17 -8.27 10.55
N LYS A 84 4.45 -8.02 11.82
CA LYS A 84 3.43 -7.49 12.75
C LYS A 84 3.03 -6.07 12.34
N ARG A 85 1.72 -5.81 12.27
CA ARG A 85 1.15 -4.49 11.93
C ARG A 85 1.44 -3.51 13.07
N ILE A 86 2.12 -2.41 12.78
CA ILE A 86 2.48 -1.34 13.73
C ILE A 86 1.34 -0.32 13.80
N THR A 87 0.99 0.23 12.65
CA THR A 87 -0.01 1.28 12.49
C THR A 87 -0.59 1.24 11.09
N CYS A 88 -1.74 1.87 10.89
CA CYS A 88 -2.45 1.92 9.63
C CYS A 88 -3.28 3.20 9.53
N ALA A 89 -3.60 3.60 8.31
CA ALA A 89 -4.43 4.76 8.02
C ALA A 89 -5.26 4.55 6.76
N ASN A 90 -6.43 5.18 6.69
CA ASN A 90 -7.26 5.21 5.49
C ASN A 90 -6.73 6.22 4.48
N PHE A 91 -6.84 5.89 3.19
CA PHE A 91 -6.73 6.91 2.15
C PHE A 91 -7.98 7.79 2.16
N ALA A 92 -7.77 9.09 1.97
CA ALA A 92 -8.84 10.08 1.87
C ALA A 92 -8.58 10.96 0.64
N LYS A 93 -9.65 11.42 0.00
CA LYS A 93 -9.55 12.44 -1.06
C LYS A 93 -9.02 13.72 -0.41
N VAL A 94 -7.93 14.25 -0.95
CA VAL A 94 -7.47 15.60 -0.62
C VAL A 94 -8.31 16.58 -1.43
N GLU A 95 -8.68 17.71 -0.83
CA GLU A 95 -9.26 18.79 -1.62
C GLU A 95 -8.24 19.22 -2.67
N ALA A 96 -8.65 19.26 -3.93
CA ALA A 96 -7.83 19.86 -4.96
C ALA A 96 -7.62 21.33 -4.59
N CYS A 97 -6.39 21.84 -4.70
CA CYS A 97 -6.17 23.27 -4.63
C CYS A 97 -7.08 23.93 -5.68
N SER A 98 -8.01 24.77 -5.24
CA SER A 98 -8.71 25.70 -6.11
C SER A 98 -7.68 26.64 -6.69
N HIS A 99 -7.38 26.46 -7.98
CA HIS A 99 -6.70 27.48 -8.77
C HIS A 99 -7.67 28.63 -9.05
#